data_AF-A0A955NET4-F1
#
_entry.id   AF-A0A955NET4-F1
#
_cell.length_a   1.000
_cell.length_b   1.000
_cell.length_c   1.000
_cell.angle_alpha   90.00
_cell.angle_beta   90.00
_cell.angle_gamma   90.00
#
_symmetry.space_group_name_H-M   'P 1'
#
loop_
_entity.id
_entity.type
_entity.pdbx_description
1 polymer ?
#
loop_
_entity_poly.entity_id
_entity_poly.type
_entity_poly.pdbx_seq_one_letter_code
_entity_poly.pdbx_strand_id
1 'polypeptide(L)'
;MTQRALLFSSLFSLLFSSFPSRADDLSKSVTFYASFDESYDADFGSGDRRMYTTLTREMEDAKLGMNREDVSIDRDGGKYGGALKFTKKVDPLLLYKVQGNVDYEKEDWRGTMSFWLRLDP
;
A
#
# COMPACT_ATOMS: atom_id res chain seq x y z
N MET A 1 1.97 -69.53 -31.04
CA MET A 1 2.40 -69.07 -29.69
C MET A 1 3.73 -68.36 -29.92
N THR A 2 3.95 -67.07 -29.65
CA THR A 2 3.46 -66.26 -28.53
C THR A 2 3.63 -64.77 -28.88
N GLN A 3 2.58 -64.00 -28.63
CA GLN A 3 2.45 -62.56 -28.78
C GLN A 3 3.26 -61.83 -27.68
N ARG A 4 4.00 -60.76 -27.99
CA ARG A 4 4.52 -59.84 -26.97
C ARG A 4 4.38 -58.37 -27.39
N ALA A 5 3.24 -57.84 -26.95
CA ALA A 5 2.92 -56.48 -26.52
C ALA A 5 3.85 -55.33 -26.97
N LEU A 6 3.30 -54.47 -27.83
CA LEU A 6 3.68 -53.08 -28.01
C LEU A 6 3.36 -52.30 -26.71
N LEU A 7 4.37 -51.75 -26.05
CA LEU A 7 4.20 -50.79 -24.95
C LEU A 7 4.24 -49.38 -25.52
N PHE A 8 3.07 -48.80 -25.80
CA PHE A 8 2.90 -47.37 -26.06
C PHE A 8 2.95 -46.64 -24.71
N SER A 9 4.11 -46.08 -24.36
CA SER A 9 4.24 -45.15 -23.22
C SER A 9 3.66 -43.81 -23.64
N SER A 10 2.43 -43.53 -23.22
CA SER A 10 1.82 -42.20 -23.37
C SER A 10 2.39 -41.28 -22.29
N LEU A 11 3.26 -40.36 -22.69
CA LEU A 11 3.81 -39.31 -21.85
C LEU A 11 2.74 -38.21 -21.70
N PHE A 12 1.90 -38.31 -20.67
CA PHE A 12 0.96 -37.25 -20.32
C PHE A 12 1.72 -36.16 -19.56
N SER A 13 2.27 -35.19 -20.28
CA SER A 13 2.86 -33.99 -19.70
C SER A 13 1.77 -33.19 -19.00
N LEU A 14 1.75 -33.25 -17.66
CA LEU A 14 0.98 -32.35 -16.81
C LEU A 14 1.48 -30.92 -17.06
N LEU A 15 0.78 -30.18 -17.91
CA LEU A 15 0.86 -28.73 -17.99
C LEU A 15 0.33 -28.17 -16.66
N PHE A 16 1.23 -27.96 -15.70
CA PHE A 16 0.95 -27.11 -14.55
C PHE A 16 0.85 -25.66 -15.06
N SER A 17 -0.36 -25.25 -15.44
CA SER A 17 -0.65 -23.84 -15.64
C SER A 17 -0.52 -23.15 -14.28
N SER A 18 0.57 -22.40 -14.09
CA SER A 18 0.71 -21.49 -12.96
C SER A 18 -0.33 -20.38 -13.09
N PHE A 19 -1.42 -20.49 -12.34
CA PHE A 19 -2.35 -19.36 -12.20
C PHE A 19 -1.64 -18.26 -11.41
N PRO A 20 -1.61 -17.01 -11.89
CA PRO A 20 -1.10 -15.90 -11.09
C PRO A 20 -1.88 -15.83 -9.79
N SER A 21 -1.18 -15.64 -8.67
CA SER A 21 -1.85 -15.53 -7.38
C SER A 21 -2.55 -14.17 -7.31
N ARG A 22 -3.70 -14.08 -6.62
CA ARG A 22 -4.40 -12.81 -6.42
C ARG A 22 -3.53 -11.74 -5.73
N ALA A 23 -2.48 -12.16 -5.01
CA ALA A 23 -1.49 -11.27 -4.41
C ALA A 23 -0.61 -10.58 -5.47
N ASP A 24 -0.24 -11.29 -6.53
CA ASP A 24 0.54 -10.71 -7.65
C ASP A 24 -0.24 -9.60 -8.35
N ASP A 25 -1.56 -9.75 -8.47
CA ASP A 25 -2.43 -8.73 -9.06
C ASP A 25 -2.63 -7.52 -8.15
N LEU A 26 -2.77 -7.74 -6.82
CA LEU A 26 -2.89 -6.63 -5.88
C LEU A 26 -1.65 -5.76 -5.87
N SER A 27 -0.45 -6.36 -5.85
CA SER A 27 0.81 -5.62 -5.83
C SER A 27 0.95 -4.64 -7.00
N LYS A 28 0.45 -5.01 -8.19
CA LYS A 28 0.45 -4.17 -9.40
C LYS A 28 -0.53 -3.00 -9.34
N SER A 29 -1.56 -3.10 -8.49
CA SER A 29 -2.59 -2.08 -8.34
C SER A 29 -2.31 -1.06 -7.23
N VAL A 30 -1.30 -1.31 -6.39
CA VAL A 30 -0.87 -0.35 -5.38
C VAL A 30 -0.14 0.80 -6.06
N THR A 31 -0.67 2.02 -5.92
CA THR A 31 -0.03 3.24 -6.46
C THR A 31 0.64 4.09 -5.38
N PHE A 32 0.33 3.81 -4.10
CA PHE A 32 0.85 4.54 -2.94
C PHE A 32 0.81 3.65 -1.69
N TYR A 33 1.87 3.69 -0.88
CA TYR A 33 1.96 2.97 0.38
C TYR A 33 2.90 3.67 1.36
N ALA A 34 2.43 3.86 2.60
CA ALA A 34 3.21 4.35 3.73
C ALA A 34 3.03 3.39 4.92
N SER A 35 4.11 2.74 5.31
CA SER A 35 4.19 1.79 6.43
C SER A 35 4.29 2.50 7.78
N PHE A 36 5.03 3.61 7.81
CA PHE A 36 5.48 4.30 9.02
C PHE A 36 6.45 3.48 9.88
N ASP A 37 7.16 2.50 9.30
CA ASP A 37 8.15 1.71 10.03
C ASP A 37 9.37 2.56 10.43
N GLU A 38 9.86 3.36 9.49
CA GLU A 38 11.10 4.15 9.67
C GLU A 38 10.88 5.66 9.54
N SER A 39 9.94 6.08 8.70
CA SER A 39 9.78 7.49 8.31
C SER A 39 8.32 7.88 8.09
N TYR A 40 8.06 9.19 8.04
CA TYR A 40 6.75 9.73 7.67
C TYR A 40 6.53 9.72 6.16
N ASP A 41 7.58 9.64 5.34
CA ASP A 41 7.44 9.62 3.90
C ASP A 41 6.90 8.25 3.44
N ALA A 42 6.20 8.24 2.31
CA ALA A 42 5.69 7.01 1.74
C ALA A 42 6.84 6.12 1.26
N ASP A 43 6.79 4.84 1.60
CA ASP A 43 7.76 3.84 1.13
C ASP A 43 7.64 3.66 -0.40
N PHE A 44 6.41 3.72 -0.91
CA PHE A 44 6.10 3.55 -2.32
C PHE A 44 5.11 4.60 -2.82
N GLY A 45 5.36 5.09 -4.03
CA GLY A 45 4.51 6.04 -4.74
C GLY A 45 5.18 6.48 -6.04
N SER A 46 4.40 6.63 -7.11
CA SER A 46 4.92 7.08 -8.42
C SER A 46 5.07 8.60 -8.53
N GLY A 47 4.54 9.35 -7.55
CA GLY A 47 4.63 10.80 -7.46
C GLY A 47 5.56 11.27 -6.34
N ASP A 48 5.19 12.40 -5.71
CA ASP A 48 5.92 12.95 -4.57
C ASP A 48 5.62 12.14 -3.30
N ARG A 49 6.59 11.35 -2.83
CA ARG A 49 6.44 10.47 -1.66
C ARG A 49 6.51 11.20 -0.32
N ARG A 50 6.85 12.49 -0.32
CA ARG A 50 7.10 13.22 0.93
C ARG A 50 5.80 13.54 1.65
N MET A 51 5.85 13.46 2.97
CA MET A 51 4.75 13.89 3.84
C MET A 51 4.79 15.39 4.09
N TYR A 52 3.61 15.99 4.16
CA TYR A 52 3.41 17.39 4.51
C TYR A 52 2.41 17.52 5.65
N THR A 53 2.55 18.59 6.42
CA THR A 53 1.60 18.99 7.46
C THR A 53 1.05 20.37 7.17
N THR A 54 -0.25 20.57 7.35
CA THR A 54 -0.91 21.88 7.30
C THR A 54 -1.85 22.04 8.49
N LEU A 55 -1.98 23.27 8.98
CA LEU A 55 -2.96 23.64 10.02
C LEU A 55 -4.33 24.01 9.42
N THR A 56 -4.40 24.16 8.10
CA THR A 56 -5.60 24.53 7.34
C THR A 56 -6.01 23.38 6.42
N ARG A 57 -7.09 23.52 5.65
CA ARG A 57 -7.43 22.58 4.58
C ARG A 57 -6.79 22.96 3.23
N GLU A 58 -6.05 24.07 3.20
CA GLU A 58 -5.43 24.63 2.00
C GLU A 58 -4.06 23.99 1.79
N MET A 59 -3.78 23.59 0.54
CA MET A 59 -2.55 22.90 0.17
C MET A 59 -1.35 23.86 0.07
N GLU A 60 -1.63 25.13 -0.16
CA GLU A 60 -0.65 26.21 -0.29
C GLU A 60 0.07 26.47 1.04
N ASP A 61 -0.59 26.21 2.16
CA ASP A 61 -0.05 26.35 3.51
C ASP A 61 0.73 25.11 3.98
N ALA A 62 0.75 24.04 3.17
CA ALA A 62 1.36 22.78 3.56
C ALA A 62 2.88 22.88 3.64
N LYS A 63 3.42 22.51 4.80
CA LYS A 63 4.87 22.49 5.08
C LYS A 63 5.40 21.08 5.01
N LEU A 64 6.60 20.94 4.45
CA LEU A 64 7.27 19.65 4.32
C LEU A 64 7.60 19.06 5.70
N GLY A 65 7.36 17.76 5.86
CA GLY A 65 7.73 16.98 7.05
C GLY A 65 6.76 17.14 8.23
N MET A 66 7.11 16.48 9.34
CA MET A 66 6.33 16.51 10.58
C MET A 66 6.62 17.79 11.36
N ASN A 67 5.72 18.78 11.26
CA ASN A 67 5.85 20.06 11.97
C ASN A 67 4.96 20.13 13.23
N ARG A 68 4.79 19.01 13.94
CA ARG A 68 3.99 18.90 15.17
C ARG A 68 4.54 17.83 16.11
N GLU A 69 4.19 17.96 17.39
CA GLU A 69 4.72 17.10 18.46
C GLU A 69 3.73 16.02 18.93
N ASP A 70 2.44 16.20 18.68
CA ASP A 70 1.36 15.31 19.15
C ASP A 70 1.06 14.13 18.21
N VAL A 71 1.80 14.05 17.09
CA VAL A 71 1.85 12.90 16.19
C VAL A 71 3.28 12.42 16.09
N SER A 72 3.47 11.11 16.27
CA SER A 72 4.79 10.47 16.22
C SER A 72 4.72 9.10 15.56
N ILE A 73 5.86 8.57 15.13
CA ILE A 73 5.99 7.16 14.76
C ILE A 73 6.15 6.34 16.03
N ASP A 74 5.28 5.35 16.20
CA ASP A 74 5.42 4.26 17.17
C ASP A 74 5.88 3.01 16.40
N ARG A 75 7.17 2.69 16.49
CA ARG A 75 7.82 1.64 15.66
C ARG A 75 7.28 0.23 15.90
N ASP A 76 6.67 0.01 17.05
CA ASP A 76 6.05 -1.27 17.43
C ASP A 76 4.52 -1.12 17.60
N GLY A 77 3.98 0.03 17.21
CA GLY A 77 2.58 0.39 17.40
C GLY A 77 1.65 -0.18 16.33
N GLY A 78 2.18 -0.67 15.21
CA GLY A 78 1.42 -1.21 14.09
C GLY A 78 0.87 -2.61 14.37
N LYS A 79 -0.05 -3.07 13.51
CA LYS A 79 -0.38 -4.50 13.44
C LYS A 79 0.84 -5.30 12.96
N TYR A 80 1.59 -4.69 12.04
CA TYR A 80 2.88 -5.13 11.55
C TYR A 80 3.76 -3.88 11.50
N GLY A 81 4.95 -3.93 12.09
CA GLY A 81 5.87 -2.79 12.11
C GLY A 81 5.31 -1.56 12.84
N GLY A 82 5.58 -0.40 12.26
CA GLY A 82 5.28 0.90 12.81
C GLY A 82 3.84 1.38 12.56
N ALA A 83 3.51 2.50 13.20
CA ALA A 83 2.27 3.22 12.98
C ALA A 83 2.41 4.70 13.37
N LEU A 84 1.51 5.53 12.84
CA LEU A 84 1.30 6.87 13.38
C LEU A 84 0.52 6.78 14.70
N LYS A 85 1.10 7.36 15.75
CA LYS A 85 0.45 7.52 17.05
C LYS A 85 -0.01 8.96 17.23
N PHE A 86 -1.31 9.12 17.41
CA PHE A 86 -1.96 10.39 17.73
C PHE A 86 -2.23 10.43 19.24
N THR A 87 -1.77 11.48 19.92
CA THR A 87 -1.91 11.62 21.38
C THR A 87 -3.00 12.61 21.81
N LYS A 88 -3.55 13.37 20.86
CA LYS A 88 -4.61 14.37 21.08
C LYS A 88 -5.59 14.33 19.90
N LYS A 89 -6.78 14.92 20.09
CA LYS A 89 -7.66 15.25 18.96
C LYS A 89 -6.99 16.35 18.14
N VAL A 90 -6.98 16.20 16.82
CA VAL A 90 -6.19 17.04 15.93
C VAL A 90 -7.05 17.67 14.84
N ASP A 91 -6.90 18.99 14.70
CA ASP A 91 -7.43 19.77 13.57
C ASP A 91 -6.42 20.01 12.42
N PRO A 92 -5.09 19.76 12.53
CA PRO A 92 -4.20 19.74 11.38
C PRO A 92 -4.21 18.41 10.61
N LEU A 93 -4.15 18.50 9.27
CA LEU A 93 -4.10 17.37 8.34
C LEU A 93 -2.65 16.97 8.04
N LEU A 94 -2.33 15.67 8.21
CA LEU A 94 -1.19 15.05 7.54
C LEU A 94 -1.62 14.72 6.12
N LEU A 95 -0.78 15.01 5.13
CA LEU A 95 -1.14 14.80 3.74
C LEU A 95 0.04 14.41 2.87
N TYR A 96 -0.30 13.75 1.78
CA TYR A 96 0.58 13.46 0.66
C TYR A 96 -0.04 14.05 -0.60
N LYS A 97 0.81 14.45 -1.55
CA LYS A 97 0.30 14.95 -2.83
C LYS A 97 -0.34 13.81 -3.60
N VAL A 98 -1.53 14.07 -4.13
CA VAL A 98 -2.29 13.11 -4.95
C VAL A 98 -1.64 12.95 -6.33
N GLN A 99 -1.09 14.04 -6.90
CA GLN A 99 -0.51 14.05 -8.24
C GLN A 99 0.61 12.99 -8.36
N GLY A 100 0.39 12.01 -9.24
CA GLY A 100 1.31 10.90 -9.49
C GLY A 100 1.26 9.77 -8.47
N ASN A 101 0.69 9.95 -7.28
CA ASN A 101 0.52 8.88 -6.29
C ASN A 101 -0.84 8.18 -6.40
N VAL A 102 -1.83 8.87 -6.96
CA VAL A 102 -3.16 8.34 -7.23
C VAL A 102 -3.40 8.47 -8.72
N ASP A 103 -3.77 7.36 -9.35
CA ASP A 103 -4.09 7.30 -10.77
C ASP A 103 -5.51 7.82 -11.02
N TYR A 104 -5.75 9.08 -10.64
CA TYR A 104 -7.06 9.71 -10.72
C TYR A 104 -7.44 10.05 -12.17
N GLU A 105 -8.64 9.66 -12.57
CA GLU A 105 -9.27 10.06 -13.81
C GLU A 105 -10.56 10.84 -13.55
N LYS A 106 -10.91 11.75 -14.47
CA LYS A 106 -12.09 12.60 -14.32
C LYS A 106 -13.40 11.82 -14.46
N GLU A 107 -13.40 10.77 -15.27
CA GLU A 107 -14.59 9.98 -15.61
C GLU A 107 -14.33 8.52 -15.24
N ASP A 108 -15.35 7.84 -14.71
CA ASP A 108 -15.36 6.41 -14.38
C ASP A 108 -14.22 5.88 -13.48
N TRP A 109 -13.53 6.77 -12.76
CA TRP A 109 -12.45 6.40 -11.85
C TRP A 109 -12.95 5.62 -10.62
N ARG A 110 -12.15 4.63 -10.21
CA ARG A 110 -12.35 3.85 -8.98
C ARG A 110 -11.03 3.71 -8.25
N GLY A 111 -11.03 3.96 -6.95
CA GLY A 111 -9.89 3.76 -6.08
C GLY A 111 -10.27 2.98 -4.83
N THR A 112 -9.27 2.39 -4.18
CA THR A 112 -9.41 1.77 -2.86
C THR A 112 -8.38 2.38 -1.93
N MET A 113 -8.82 2.76 -0.73
CA MET A 113 -7.94 3.11 0.38
C MET A 113 -8.13 2.09 1.49
N SER A 114 -7.04 1.62 2.07
CA SER A 114 -7.07 0.67 3.18
C SER A 114 -5.99 1.04 4.20
N PHE A 115 -6.30 0.87 5.48
CA PHE A 115 -5.38 1.15 6.58
C PHE A 115 -5.75 0.32 7.80
N TRP A 116 -4.76 0.08 8.67
CA TRP A 116 -5.01 -0.44 10.01
C TRP A 116 -5.34 0.72 10.95
N LEU A 117 -6.34 0.54 11.79
CA LEU A 117 -6.74 1.54 12.79
C LEU A 117 -6.88 0.86 14.16
N ARG A 118 -6.26 1.47 15.17
CA ARG A 118 -6.41 1.08 16.58
C ARG A 118 -6.87 2.31 17.36
N LEU A 119 -7.97 2.15 18.09
CA LEU A 119 -8.55 3.20 18.92
C LEU A 119 -8.47 2.75 20.39
N ASP A 120 -8.31 3.71 21.29
CA ASP A 120 -8.52 3.51 22.72
C ASP A 120 -9.99 3.91 23.01
N PRO A 121 -10.87 2.96 23.39
CA PRO A 121 -12.32 3.20 23.52
C PRO A 121 -12.71 4.08 24.72
#